data_AF-A0A849QG83-F1
#
_entry.id   AF-A0A849QG83-F1
#
_cell.length_a   1.000
_cell.length_b   1.000
_cell.length_c   1.000
_cell.angle_alpha   90.00
_cell.angle_beta   90.00
_cell.angle_gamma   90.00
#
_symmetry.space_group_name_H-M   'P 1'
#
loop_
_entity.id
_entity.type
_entity.pdbx_description
1 polymer ?
#
loop_
_entity_poly.entity_id
_entity_poly.type
_entity_poly.pdbx_seq_one_letter_code
_entity_poly.pdbx_strand_id
1 'polypeptide(L)'
;MDGIVESISELKKSRNGKPYFIICISGESFSVWEPSYIENVSVGDTVEFSHSVSGNFKNITSIEKKIVEEMEIVPEKIETEYPIEFQKGTEVDTSNRVDERLCEISNKLSVIIDILLEKSSEKK
;
A
#
# COMPACT_ATOMS: atom_id res chain seq x y z
N MET A 1 4.23 -0.85 -18.10
CA MET A 1 3.01 -0.19 -17.60
C MET A 1 3.14 -0.09 -16.11
N ASP A 2 2.66 0.97 -15.49
CA ASP A 2 2.69 1.16 -14.04
C ASP A 2 1.27 1.12 -13.46
N GLY A 3 1.16 0.67 -12.22
CA GLY A 3 -0.10 0.65 -11.50
C GLY A 3 0.03 0.24 -10.05
N ILE A 4 -1.07 0.36 -9.32
CA ILE A 4 -1.14 0.03 -7.90
C ILE A 4 -1.84 -1.32 -7.77
N VAL A 5 -1.26 -2.22 -6.98
CA VAL A 5 -1.86 -3.52 -6.69
C VAL A 5 -3.02 -3.32 -5.73
N GLU A 6 -4.23 -3.66 -6.17
CA GLU A 6 -5.45 -3.51 -5.38
C GLU A 6 -5.84 -4.82 -4.67
N SER A 7 -5.56 -5.96 -5.30
CA SER A 7 -5.82 -7.26 -4.70
C SER A 7 -5.01 -8.37 -5.36
N ILE A 8 -4.73 -9.42 -4.59
CA ILE A 8 -4.09 -10.65 -5.04
C ILE A 8 -4.99 -11.80 -4.61
N SER A 9 -5.39 -12.66 -5.54
CA SER A 9 -6.23 -13.82 -5.24
C SER A 9 -5.42 -14.95 -4.61
N GLU A 10 -6.11 -15.85 -3.92
CA GLU A 10 -5.54 -17.15 -3.54
C GLU A 10 -5.11 -17.96 -4.79
N LEU A 11 -4.29 -18.98 -4.56
CA LEU A 11 -3.82 -19.92 -5.58
C LEU A 11 -5.02 -20.61 -6.26
N LYS A 12 -5.22 -20.35 -7.55
CA LYS A 12 -6.24 -20.98 -8.38
C LYS A 12 -5.64 -22.10 -9.22
N LYS A 13 -6.50 -23.02 -9.67
CA LYS A 13 -6.12 -24.10 -10.59
C LYS A 13 -6.82 -23.91 -11.93
N SER A 14 -6.05 -23.95 -13.01
CA SER A 14 -6.58 -23.94 -14.37
C SER A 14 -7.28 -25.27 -14.67
N ARG A 15 -8.04 -25.32 -15.77
CA ARG A 15 -8.64 -26.55 -16.30
C ARG A 15 -7.61 -27.67 -16.53
N ASN A 16 -6.37 -27.29 -16.83
CA ASN A 16 -5.25 -28.21 -17.04
C ASN A 16 -4.48 -28.53 -15.76
N GLY A 17 -4.99 -28.15 -14.58
CA GLY A 17 -4.35 -28.38 -13.28
C GLY A 17 -3.19 -27.44 -12.95
N LYS A 18 -2.76 -26.58 -13.89
CA LYS A 18 -1.70 -25.61 -13.66
C LYS A 18 -2.13 -24.54 -12.65
N PRO A 19 -1.34 -24.29 -11.60
CA PRO A 19 -1.63 -23.22 -10.65
C PRO A 19 -1.46 -21.85 -11.31
N TYR A 20 -2.27 -20.88 -10.89
CA TYR A 20 -2.14 -19.48 -11.26
C TYR A 20 -2.76 -18.58 -10.19
N PHE A 21 -2.35 -17.31 -10.16
CA PHE A 21 -2.91 -16.27 -9.32
C PHE A 21 -3.62 -15.23 -10.19
N ILE A 22 -4.54 -14.47 -9.62
CA ILE A 22 -5.13 -13.29 -10.25
C ILE A 22 -4.71 -12.07 -9.44
N ILE A 23 -4.07 -11.11 -10.10
CA ILE A 23 -3.71 -9.83 -9.53
C ILE A 23 -4.58 -8.73 -10.14
N CYS A 24 -5.13 -7.85 -9.32
CA CYS A 24 -5.83 -6.66 -9.77
C CYS A 24 -4.89 -5.47 -9.64
N ILE A 25 -4.57 -4.82 -10.75
CA ILE A 25 -3.70 -3.64 -10.80
C ILE A 25 -4.51 -2.51 -11.44
N SER A 26 -4.72 -1.43 -10.68
CA SER A 26 -5.46 -0.23 -11.14
C SER A 26 -6.82 -0.55 -11.78
N GLY A 27 -7.62 -1.41 -11.14
CA GLY A 27 -8.95 -1.83 -11.62
C GLY A 27 -8.96 -2.91 -12.70
N GLU A 28 -7.81 -3.34 -13.22
CA GLU A 28 -7.71 -4.39 -14.23
C GLU A 28 -7.18 -5.71 -13.65
N SER A 29 -7.80 -6.83 -14.02
CA SER A 29 -7.39 -8.16 -13.57
C SER A 29 -6.44 -8.84 -14.57
N PHE A 30 -5.34 -9.38 -14.04
CA PHE A 30 -4.32 -10.10 -14.79
C PHE A 30 -4.05 -11.47 -14.16
N SER A 31 -3.79 -12.47 -15.00
CA SER A 31 -3.41 -13.81 -14.56
C SER A 31 -1.89 -13.92 -14.43
N VAL A 32 -1.41 -14.43 -13.31
CA VAL A 32 0.01 -14.65 -13.02
C VAL A 32 0.26 -16.15 -12.91
N TRP A 33 1.11 -16.68 -13.79
CA TRP A 33 1.40 -18.11 -13.85
C TRP A 33 2.68 -18.49 -13.11
N GLU A 34 3.57 -17.52 -12.90
CA GLU A 34 4.83 -17.69 -12.17
C GLU A 34 4.68 -17.16 -10.73
N PRO A 35 4.76 -18.00 -9.70
CA PRO A 35 4.60 -17.58 -8.31
C PRO A 35 5.65 -16.55 -7.86
N SER A 36 6.87 -16.66 -8.38
CA SER A 36 8.00 -15.77 -8.06
C SER A 36 7.71 -14.30 -8.33
N TYR A 37 6.79 -14.01 -9.25
CA TYR A 37 6.36 -12.65 -9.58
C TYR A 37 5.54 -11.99 -8.47
N ILE A 38 4.84 -12.77 -7.63
CA ILE A 38 4.01 -12.23 -6.56
C ILE A 38 4.67 -12.30 -5.18
N GLU A 39 5.78 -13.02 -5.02
CA GLU A 39 6.43 -13.23 -3.72
C GLU A 39 6.85 -11.91 -3.04
N ASN A 40 7.23 -10.91 -3.84
CA ASN A 40 7.71 -9.61 -3.36
C ASN A 40 6.70 -8.48 -3.58
N VAL A 41 5.45 -8.81 -3.94
CA VAL A 41 4.42 -7.85 -4.30
C VAL A 41 3.27 -7.95 -3.30
N SER A 42 2.93 -6.84 -2.66
CA SER A 42 1.82 -6.75 -1.71
C SER A 42 0.74 -5.79 -2.20
N VAL A 43 -0.46 -5.92 -1.63
CA VAL A 43 -1.56 -4.98 -1.88
C VAL A 43 -1.14 -3.57 -1.42
N GLY A 44 -1.36 -2.57 -2.27
CA GLY A 44 -0.94 -1.19 -2.07
C GLY A 44 0.40 -0.84 -2.73
N ASP A 45 1.19 -1.83 -3.15
CA ASP A 45 2.46 -1.57 -3.81
C ASP A 45 2.26 -0.96 -5.21
N THR A 46 3.12 0.01 -5.54
CA THR A 46 3.27 0.48 -6.91
C THR A 46 4.20 -0.46 -7.65
N VAL A 47 3.72 -1.03 -8.76
CA VAL A 47 4.46 -2.02 -9.54
C VAL A 47 4.56 -1.57 -10.99
N GLU A 48 5.70 -1.85 -11.60
CA GLU A 48 5.84 -1.83 -13.05
C GLU A 48 5.64 -3.25 -13.57
N PHE A 49 4.77 -3.41 -14.57
CA PHE A 49 4.42 -4.72 -15.10
C PHE A 49 4.29 -4.71 -16.62
N SER A 50 4.46 -5.90 -17.18
CA SER A 50 4.23 -6.23 -18.58
C SER A 50 3.27 -7.41 -18.67
N HIS A 51 2.40 -7.38 -19.68
CA HIS A 51 1.43 -8.45 -19.90
C HIS A 51 1.35 -8.81 -21.39
N SER A 52 0.93 -10.04 -21.65
CA SER A 52 0.59 -10.53 -22.97
C SER A 52 -0.89 -10.92 -23.00
N VAL A 53 -1.55 -10.68 -24.13
CA VAL A 53 -2.95 -11.07 -24.34
C VAL A 53 -2.96 -12.37 -25.12
N SER A 54 -3.62 -13.39 -24.56
CA SER A 54 -3.83 -14.67 -25.23
C SER A 54 -5.31 -15.02 -25.18
N GLY A 55 -5.98 -14.91 -26.33
CA GLY A 55 -7.44 -14.99 -26.41
C GLY A 55 -8.11 -13.89 -25.59
N ASN A 56 -8.93 -14.30 -24.61
CA ASN A 56 -9.66 -13.38 -23.71
C ASN A 56 -8.92 -13.09 -22.39
N PHE A 57 -7.69 -13.58 -22.23
CA PHE A 57 -6.96 -13.51 -20.96
C PHE A 57 -5.74 -12.60 -21.07
N LYS A 58 -5.58 -11.71 -20.10
CA LYS A 58 -4.35 -10.91 -19.90
C LYS A 58 -3.44 -11.64 -18.93
N ASN A 59 -2.24 -12.01 -19.38
CA ASN A 59 -1.27 -12.77 -18.61
C ASN A 59 -0.06 -11.91 -18.29
N ILE A 60 0.30 -11.79 -17.02
CA ILE A 60 1.54 -11.11 -16.62
C ILE A 60 2.74 -11.91 -17.13
N THR A 61 3.67 -11.21 -17.75
CA THR A 61 4.95 -11.76 -18.24
C THR A 61 6.14 -11.26 -17.42
N SER A 62 5.99 -10.12 -16.74
CA SER A 62 6.96 -9.59 -15.78
C SER A 62 6.27 -8.57 -14.88
N ILE A 63 6.68 -8.50 -13.62
CA ILE A 63 6.23 -7.53 -12.63
C ILE A 63 7.39 -7.24 -11.69
N GLU A 64 7.63 -5.96 -11.43
CA GLU A 64 8.70 -5.47 -10.58
C GLU A 64 8.13 -4.41 -9.65
N LYS A 65 8.51 -4.49 -8.37
CA LYS A 65 8.11 -3.48 -7.38
C LYS A 65 8.88 -2.19 -7.65
N LYS A 66 8.15 -1.09 -7.83
CA LYS A 66 8.74 0.23 -7.96
C LYS A 66 8.96 0.78 -6.56
N ILE A 67 10.18 0.70 -6.07
CA ILE A 67 10.57 1.34 -4.81
C ILE A 67 10.63 2.84 -5.09
N VAL A 68 9.62 3.56 -4.61
CA VAL A 68 9.72 5.02 -4.50
C VAL A 68 10.53 5.25 -3.23
N GLU A 69 11.82 5.51 -3.38
CA GLU A 69 12.64 6.00 -2.27
C GLU A 69 12.03 7.34 -1.82
N GLU A 70 11.20 7.30 -0.77
CA GLU A 70 10.91 8.50 0.00
C GLU A 70 12.26 8.99 0.53
N MET A 71 12.73 10.13 0.04
CA MET A 71 13.87 10.83 0.62
C MET A 71 13.56 11.06 2.10
N GLU A 72 14.31 10.40 2.98
CA GLU A 72 14.28 10.70 4.41
C GLU A 72 14.59 12.20 4.57
N ILE A 73 13.58 12.96 4.99
CA ILE A 73 13.78 14.34 5.43
C ILE A 73 14.52 14.24 6.75
N VAL A 74 15.86 14.25 6.70
CA VAL A 74 16.69 14.46 7.89
C VAL A 74 16.29 15.83 8.44
N PRO A 75 15.83 15.95 9.69
CA PRO A 75 15.51 17.26 10.25
C PRO A 75 16.83 18.03 10.45
N GLU A 76 17.22 18.80 9.43
CA GLU A 76 18.27 19.79 9.55
C GLU A 76 17.80 20.83 10.55
N LYS A 77 18.52 20.98 11.66
CA LYS A 77 18.23 21.97 12.71
C LYS A 77 18.25 23.36 12.08
N ILE A 78 17.07 23.96 11.91
CA ILE A 78 16.96 25.33 11.44
C ILE A 78 17.15 26.26 12.63
N GLU A 79 18.37 26.79 12.80
CA GLU A 79 18.60 27.95 13.66
C GLU A 79 17.96 29.16 13.00
N THR A 80 16.77 29.55 13.45
CA THR A 80 16.08 30.75 12.97
C THR A 80 16.25 31.88 13.98
N GLU A 81 17.18 32.80 13.72
CA GLU A 81 17.26 34.10 14.40
C GLU A 81 16.33 35.13 13.74
N TYR A 82 15.02 34.90 13.66
CA TYR A 82 14.07 35.98 13.32
C TYR A 82 12.71 35.75 13.99
N PRO A 83 12.13 36.77 14.66
CA PRO A 83 10.80 36.65 15.23
C PRO A 83 9.76 36.68 14.10
N ILE A 84 9.06 35.56 13.88
CA ILE A 84 7.93 35.49 12.97
C ILE A 84 6.70 36.02 13.73
N GLU A 85 6.25 37.23 13.38
CA GLU A 85 4.95 37.74 13.81
C GLU A 85 3.83 36.97 13.10
N PHE A 86 3.02 36.23 13.87
CA PHE A 86 1.85 35.51 13.37
C PHE A 86 0.77 36.48 12.91
N GLN A 87 0.59 36.62 11.60
CA GLN A 87 -0.62 37.23 11.04
C GLN A 87 -1.75 36.21 10.94
N LYS A 88 -2.83 36.53 11.63
CA LYS A 88 -4.05 35.76 11.76
C LYS A 88 -4.90 35.89 10.49
N GLY A 89 -5.17 34.76 9.84
CA GLY A 89 -6.40 34.57 9.05
C GLY A 89 -6.21 34.42 7.54
N THR A 90 -6.39 33.18 7.07
CA THR A 90 -7.26 32.86 5.92
C THR A 90 -7.90 31.50 6.19
N GLU A 91 -9.22 31.49 6.34
CA GLU A 91 -10.04 30.29 6.46
C GLU A 91 -9.91 29.46 5.17
N VAL A 92 -9.30 28.28 5.28
CA VAL A 92 -9.44 27.24 4.26
C VAL A 92 -10.65 26.43 4.67
N ASP A 93 -11.70 26.50 3.84
CA ASP A 93 -12.93 25.73 3.97
C ASP A 93 -12.62 24.24 3.75
N THR A 94 -12.06 23.59 4.76
CA THR A 94 -12.09 22.13 4.88
C THR A 94 -13.43 21.80 5.51
N SER A 95 -14.42 21.48 4.67
CA SER A 95 -15.67 20.84 5.09
C SER A 95 -15.33 19.56 5.86
N ASN A 96 -15.10 19.73 7.15
CA ASN A 96 -14.81 18.73 8.15
C ASN A 96 -16.03 17.83 8.30
N ARG A 97 -16.01 16.71 7.59
CA ARG A 97 -16.73 15.53 8.02
C ARG A 97 -15.68 14.50 8.41
N VAL A 98 -15.08 14.71 9.58
CA VAL A 98 -14.29 13.70 10.26
C VAL A 98 -15.28 12.57 10.55
N ASP A 99 -15.22 11.52 9.73
CA ASP A 99 -16.08 10.35 9.86
C ASP A 99 -15.83 9.75 11.25
N GLU A 100 -16.82 9.78 12.16
CA GLU A 100 -16.69 9.33 13.55
C GLU A 100 -16.12 7.91 13.65
N ARG A 101 -16.31 7.10 12.59
CA ARG A 101 -15.76 5.75 12.46
C ARG A 101 -14.23 5.73 12.38
N LEU A 102 -13.60 6.73 11.76
CA LEU A 102 -12.14 6.84 11.67
C LEU A 102 -11.51 7.12 13.04
N CYS A 103 -12.16 7.95 13.86
CA CYS A 103 -11.73 8.21 15.22
C CYS A 103 -11.85 6.95 16.11
N GLU A 104 -12.91 6.16 15.92
CA GLU A 104 -13.13 4.92 16.65
C GLU A 104 -12.12 3.82 16.26
N ILE A 105 -11.76 3.74 14.97
CA ILE A 105 -10.72 2.83 14.48
C ILE A 105 -9.35 3.20 15.04
N SER A 106 -9.00 4.49 15.05
CA SER A 106 -7.73 4.98 15.62
C SER A 106 -7.59 4.60 17.10
N ASN A 107 -8.64 4.80 17.90
CA ASN A 107 -8.62 4.45 19.32
C ASN A 107 -8.53 2.94 19.56
N LYS A 108 -9.21 2.11 18.75
CA LYS A 108 -9.13 0.64 18.86
C LYS A 108 -7.74 0.10 18.51
N LEU A 109 -7.09 0.69 17.49
CA LEU A 109 -5.72 0.28 17.10
C LEU A 109 -4.69 0.62 18.18
N SER A 110 -4.83 1.77 18.87
CA SER A 110 -3.95 2.14 19.99
C SER A 110 -3.95 1.08 21.10
N VAL A 111 -5.14 0.62 21.50
CA VAL A 111 -5.27 -0.38 22.60
C VAL A 111 -4.67 -1.73 22.20
N ILE A 112 -4.79 -2.13 20.94
CA ILE A 112 -4.22 -3.40 20.45
C ILE A 112 -2.69 -3.35 20.47
N ILE A 113 -2.10 -2.22 20.11
CA ILE A 113 -0.64 -2.02 20.13
C ILE A 113 -0.09 -2.13 21.55
N ASP A 114 -0.75 -1.51 22.53
CA ASP A 114 -0.32 -1.58 23.94
C ASP A 114 -0.33 -3.03 24.47
N ILE A 115 -1.38 -3.80 24.17
CA ILE A 115 -1.49 -5.21 24.58
C ILE A 115 -0.42 -6.08 23.91
N LEU A 116 -0.08 -5.81 22.64
CA LEU A 116 0.96 -6.55 21.93
C LEU A 116 2.37 -6.25 22.45
N LEU A 117 2.63 -5.01 22.85
CA LEU A 117 3.91 -4.60 23.46
C LEU A 117 4.08 -5.23 24.85
N GLU A 118 3.01 -5.31 25.63
CA GLU A 118 3.02 -5.95 26.95
C GLU A 118 3.28 -7.46 26.85
N LYS A 119 2.60 -8.16 25.92
CA LYS A 119 2.82 -9.60 25.67
C LYS A 119 4.19 -9.94 25.09
N SER A 120 4.85 -9.00 24.41
CA SER A 120 6.21 -9.20 23.92
C SER A 120 7.27 -9.10 25.02
N SER A 121 6.94 -8.49 26.16
CA SER A 121 7.87 -8.28 27.28
C SER A 121 7.82 -9.42 28.31
N GLU A 122 6.72 -10.19 28.38
CA GLU A 122 6.58 -11.35 29.28
C GLU A 122 7.24 -12.65 28.77
N LYS A 123 7.72 -12.68 27.53
CA LYS A 123 8.36 -13.86 26.90
C LYS A 123 9.90 -13.87 26.98
N LYS A 124 10.50 -13.08 27.88
CA LYS A 124 11.95 -12.99 28.02
C LYS A 124 12.44 -13.48 29.38
#